data_AF-A0A411G5V9-F1
#
_entry.id   AF-A0A411G5V9-F1
#
_cell.length_a   1.000
_cell.length_b   1.000
_cell.length_c   1.000
_cell.angle_alpha   90.00
_cell.angle_beta   90.00
_cell.angle_gamma   90.00
#
_symmetry.space_group_name_H-M   'P 1'
#
loop_
_entity.id
_entity.type
_entity.pdbx_description
1 polymer ?
#
loop_
_entity_poly.entity_id
_entity_poly.type
_entity_poly.pdbx_seq_one_letter_code
_entity_poly.pdbx_strand_id
1 'polypeptide(L)'
;MNDKIQQGFIILGVIVMFSLASWVVWLLVKSYQIDSKTLKEEFEDLVVKASADAVKEFGEKKGDEVSAEDVTEIASGLSTIEINNEDIKNAKIAVAKCVKETDDKNKISEVDKAQAVQLALRKVATEINNKAKVVAKKVMVKIIQEKVGEECKKAAKSATDAEIKQFFEKGSNNESIAKTEISKHAKEAALNTVKELLQTPEYTIDNVKFKSEAKKALVNTKGTIKRDVMYAAILEVANVTK
;
A
#
# COMPACT_ATOMS: atom_id res chain seq x y z
N MET A 1 -20.08 49.70 -65.32
CA MET A 1 -20.80 49.22 -64.10
C MET A 1 -20.48 47.75 -63.94
N ASN A 2 -20.01 47.20 -62.83
CA ASN A 2 -18.99 47.64 -61.90
C ASN A 2 -18.47 46.32 -61.29
N ASP A 3 -17.48 45.69 -61.92
CA ASP A 3 -16.81 44.44 -61.47
C ASP A 3 -16.13 44.57 -60.09
N LYS A 4 -16.23 45.74 -59.46
CA LYS A 4 -15.62 46.06 -58.16
C LYS A 4 -16.46 45.66 -56.95
N ILE A 5 -17.70 45.19 -57.12
CA ILE A 5 -18.56 44.80 -55.98
C ILE A 5 -18.46 43.29 -55.67
N GLN A 6 -18.07 42.45 -56.63
CA GLN A 6 -18.03 41.00 -56.44
C GLN A 6 -16.71 40.49 -55.83
N GLN A 7 -15.64 41.28 -55.87
CA GLN A 7 -14.36 40.94 -55.21
C GLN A 7 -14.27 41.36 -53.73
N GLY A 8 -15.21 42.19 -53.23
CA GLY A 8 -15.22 42.65 -51.84
C GLY A 8 -15.69 41.61 -50.82
N PHE A 9 -16.53 40.65 -51.23
CA PHE A 9 -17.10 39.65 -50.31
C PHE A 9 -16.24 38.40 -50.14
N ILE A 10 -15.29 38.13 -51.04
CA ILE A 10 -14.43 36.94 -50.96
C ILE A 10 -13.25 37.18 -50.00
N ILE A 11 -12.75 38.41 -49.87
CA ILE A 11 -11.61 38.71 -49.01
C ILE A 11 -12.02 38.84 -47.52
N LEU A 12 -13.23 39.31 -47.22
CA LEU A 12 -13.71 39.36 -45.82
C LEU A 12 -14.16 37.99 -45.28
N GLY A 13 -14.60 37.06 -46.13
CA GLY A 13 -15.01 35.71 -45.71
C GLY A 13 -13.83 34.77 -45.38
N VAL A 14 -12.67 34.96 -46.03
CA VAL A 14 -11.52 34.06 -45.86
C VAL A 14 -10.69 34.40 -44.62
N ILE A 15 -10.65 35.66 -44.18
CA ILE A 15 -9.88 36.06 -42.98
C ILE A 15 -10.57 35.59 -41.68
N VAL A 16 -11.90 35.52 -41.65
CA VAL A 16 -12.65 35.02 -40.48
C VAL A 16 -12.60 33.48 -40.39
N MET A 17 -12.51 32.77 -41.52
CA MET A 17 -12.44 31.30 -41.53
C MET A 17 -11.05 30.75 -41.18
N PHE A 18 -9.96 31.42 -41.56
CA PHE A 18 -8.61 30.98 -41.16
C PHE A 18 -8.26 31.27 -39.70
N SER A 19 -8.87 32.31 -39.11
CA SER A 19 -8.68 32.65 -37.69
C SER A 19 -9.47 31.74 -36.76
N LEU A 20 -10.68 31.31 -37.14
CA LEU A 20 -11.45 30.30 -36.39
C LEU A 20 -10.91 28.88 -36.59
N ALA A 21 -10.47 28.49 -37.78
CA ALA A 21 -9.87 27.17 -38.00
C ALA A 21 -8.54 27.01 -37.25
N SER A 22 -7.73 28.07 -37.15
CA SER A 22 -6.49 28.04 -36.33
C SER A 22 -6.80 28.02 -34.83
N TRP A 23 -7.85 28.69 -34.37
CA TRP A 23 -8.30 28.59 -32.98
C TRP A 23 -8.92 27.24 -32.65
N VAL A 24 -9.68 26.63 -33.57
CA VAL A 24 -10.27 25.29 -33.39
C VAL A 24 -9.19 24.22 -33.50
N VAL A 25 -8.17 24.35 -34.35
CA VAL A 25 -7.00 23.46 -34.38
C VAL A 25 -6.11 23.69 -33.16
N TRP A 26 -5.92 24.92 -32.68
CA TRP A 26 -5.18 25.20 -31.45
C TRP A 26 -5.96 24.78 -30.19
N LEU A 27 -7.29 24.91 -30.16
CA LEU A 27 -8.19 24.37 -29.13
C LEU A 27 -8.31 22.86 -29.23
N LEU A 28 -8.27 22.27 -30.43
CA LEU A 28 -8.23 20.81 -30.62
C LEU A 28 -6.87 20.27 -30.18
N VAL A 29 -5.75 20.90 -30.56
CA VAL A 29 -4.40 20.62 -30.05
C VAL A 29 -4.34 20.84 -28.54
N LYS A 30 -5.01 21.86 -27.98
CA LYS A 30 -5.12 22.07 -26.51
C LYS A 30 -6.07 21.09 -25.83
N SER A 31 -7.10 20.60 -26.50
CA SER A 31 -8.07 19.65 -25.95
C SER A 31 -7.62 18.19 -26.10
N TYR A 32 -6.71 17.92 -27.07
CA TYR A 32 -5.93 16.69 -27.21
C TYR A 32 -4.60 16.74 -26.46
N GLN A 33 -4.13 17.92 -26.07
CA GLN A 33 -3.27 18.09 -24.90
C GLN A 33 -4.13 17.77 -23.67
N ILE A 34 -4.44 16.48 -23.49
CA ILE A 34 -4.24 15.89 -22.16
C ILE A 34 -2.88 16.44 -21.75
N ASP A 35 -2.90 17.36 -20.79
CA ASP A 35 -1.80 18.25 -20.48
C ASP A 35 -0.54 17.39 -20.39
N SER A 36 0.34 17.47 -21.40
CA SER A 36 1.45 16.51 -21.56
C SER A 36 2.31 16.43 -20.29
N LYS A 37 2.28 17.52 -19.51
CA LYS A 37 2.82 17.62 -18.17
C LYS A 37 2.08 16.71 -17.18
N THR A 38 0.76 16.80 -17.07
CA THR A 38 -0.07 15.91 -16.23
C THR A 38 0.10 14.45 -16.61
N LEU A 39 0.10 14.12 -17.91
CA LEU A 39 0.28 12.73 -18.33
C LEU A 39 1.69 12.20 -18.02
N LYS A 40 2.71 13.06 -18.14
CA LYS A 40 4.08 12.72 -17.73
C LYS A 40 4.17 12.51 -16.22
N GLU A 41 3.53 13.37 -15.43
CA GLU A 41 3.41 13.20 -13.97
C GLU A 41 2.72 11.87 -13.62
N GLU A 42 1.65 11.49 -14.33
CA GLU A 42 0.99 10.20 -14.13
C GLU A 42 1.88 9.00 -14.44
N PHE A 43 2.69 9.06 -15.52
CA PHE A 43 3.66 8.01 -15.82
C PHE A 43 4.77 7.95 -14.76
N GLU A 44 5.27 9.09 -14.32
CA GLU A 44 6.27 9.14 -13.25
C GLU A 44 5.74 8.57 -11.94
N ASP A 45 4.51 8.90 -11.55
CA ASP A 45 3.84 8.36 -10.37
C ASP A 45 3.64 6.85 -10.48
N LEU A 46 3.27 6.36 -11.66
CA LEU A 46 3.12 4.94 -11.94
C LEU A 46 4.44 4.19 -11.83
N VAL A 47 5.55 4.76 -12.31
CA VAL A 47 6.91 4.21 -12.14
C VAL A 47 7.31 4.19 -10.66
N VAL A 48 7.06 5.28 -9.93
CA VAL A 48 7.36 5.36 -8.49
C VAL A 48 6.56 4.33 -7.71
N LYS A 49 5.27 4.16 -8.02
CA LYS A 49 4.40 3.17 -7.40
C LYS A 49 4.84 1.75 -7.72
N ALA A 50 5.16 1.45 -8.98
CA ALA A 50 5.66 0.14 -9.39
C ALA A 50 6.96 -0.23 -8.67
N SER A 51 7.87 0.73 -8.49
CA SER A 51 9.08 0.54 -7.69
C SER A 51 8.79 0.28 -6.21
N ALA A 52 7.86 1.02 -5.61
CA ALA A 52 7.48 0.82 -4.21
C ALA A 52 6.81 -0.55 -4.01
N ASP A 53 5.95 -0.96 -4.94
CA ASP A 53 5.30 -2.26 -4.93
C ASP A 53 6.31 -3.41 -5.09
N ALA A 54 7.32 -3.26 -5.95
CA ALA A 54 8.42 -4.23 -6.08
C ALA A 54 9.20 -4.41 -4.76
N VAL A 55 9.60 -3.31 -4.14
CA VAL A 55 10.34 -3.30 -2.86
C VAL A 55 9.49 -3.92 -1.76
N LYS A 56 8.20 -3.58 -1.71
CA LYS A 56 7.25 -4.15 -0.76
C LYS A 56 7.08 -5.65 -0.94
N GLU A 57 6.82 -6.12 -2.17
CA GLU A 57 6.66 -7.54 -2.48
C GLU A 57 7.90 -8.33 -2.04
N PHE A 58 9.09 -7.83 -2.37
CA PHE A 58 10.33 -8.47 -1.96
C PHE A 58 10.49 -8.49 -0.44
N GLY A 59 10.19 -7.37 0.23
CA GLY A 59 10.30 -7.30 1.69
C GLY A 59 9.27 -8.13 2.44
N GLU A 60 8.07 -8.30 1.89
CA GLU A 60 7.06 -9.23 2.41
C GLU A 60 7.56 -10.67 2.29
N LYS A 61 8.10 -11.05 1.13
CA LYS A 61 8.69 -12.37 0.93
C LYS A 61 9.85 -12.63 1.90
N LYS A 62 10.75 -11.65 2.10
CA LYS A 62 11.82 -11.76 3.11
C LYS A 62 11.28 -11.82 4.53
N GLY A 63 10.19 -11.11 4.80
CA GLY A 63 9.47 -11.17 6.06
C GLY A 63 8.84 -12.54 6.33
N ASP A 64 8.40 -13.24 5.28
CA ASP A 64 7.90 -14.62 5.35
C ASP A 64 9.01 -15.64 5.63
N GLU A 65 10.24 -15.33 5.21
CA GLU A 65 11.44 -16.14 5.44
C GLU A 65 12.04 -15.95 6.85
N VAL A 66 11.49 -15.07 7.70
CA VAL A 66 11.96 -14.86 9.08
C VAL A 66 11.78 -16.16 9.88
N SER A 67 12.85 -16.60 10.54
CA SER A 67 12.86 -17.88 11.26
C SER A 67 11.92 -17.89 12.46
N ALA A 68 11.49 -19.09 12.88
CA ALA A 68 10.68 -19.26 14.09
C ALA A 68 11.43 -18.80 15.36
N GLU A 69 12.76 -18.94 15.37
CA GLU A 69 13.65 -18.50 16.44
C GLU A 69 13.66 -16.97 16.53
N ASP A 70 13.80 -16.27 15.39
CA ASP A 70 13.74 -14.81 15.34
C ASP A 70 12.36 -14.29 15.79
N VAL A 71 11.28 -14.95 15.37
CA VAL A 71 9.92 -14.60 15.82
C VAL A 71 9.80 -14.77 17.34
N THR A 72 10.36 -15.85 17.89
CA THR A 72 10.34 -16.11 19.33
C THR A 72 11.16 -15.05 20.09
N GLU A 73 12.31 -14.65 19.56
CA GLU A 73 13.14 -13.61 20.14
C GLU A 73 12.47 -12.22 20.06
N ILE A 74 11.80 -11.89 18.95
CA ILE A 74 11.01 -10.66 18.80
C ILE A 74 9.86 -10.64 19.81
N ALA A 75 9.18 -11.77 19.99
CA ALA A 75 8.12 -11.94 20.98
C ALA A 75 8.65 -11.91 22.43
N SER A 76 9.93 -12.25 22.64
CA SER A 76 10.55 -12.25 23.96
C SER A 76 10.52 -10.85 24.58
N GLY A 77 10.02 -10.73 25.81
CA GLY A 77 9.93 -9.46 26.52
C GLY A 77 8.61 -8.70 26.37
N LEU A 78 7.64 -9.20 25.60
CA LEU A 78 6.25 -8.88 25.87
C LEU A 78 5.86 -9.58 27.19
N SER A 79 5.96 -8.82 28.29
CA SER A 79 5.50 -9.25 29.61
C SER A 79 4.06 -9.76 29.53
N THR A 80 3.78 -10.83 30.28
CA THR A 80 2.46 -11.47 30.42
C THR A 80 1.36 -10.43 30.37
N ILE A 81 0.53 -10.50 29.33
CA ILE A 81 -0.62 -9.60 29.20
C ILE A 81 -1.60 -9.98 30.31
N GLU A 82 -1.72 -9.10 31.29
CA GLU A 82 -2.69 -9.27 32.37
C GLU A 82 -4.09 -8.97 31.85
N ILE A 83 -5.00 -9.91 32.10
CA ILE A 83 -6.41 -9.85 31.75
C ILE A 83 -7.19 -10.15 33.02
N ASN A 84 -8.01 -9.21 33.47
CA ASN A 84 -8.84 -9.37 34.65
C ASN A 84 -10.34 -9.30 34.31
N ASN A 85 -11.18 -9.53 35.31
CA ASN A 85 -12.64 -9.53 35.15
C ASN A 85 -13.20 -8.17 34.71
N GLU A 86 -12.57 -7.05 35.09
CA GLU A 86 -13.02 -5.72 34.70
C GLU A 86 -12.69 -5.43 33.24
N ASP A 87 -11.53 -5.89 32.76
CA ASP A 87 -11.17 -5.81 31.35
C ASP A 87 -12.20 -6.56 30.47
N ILE A 88 -12.57 -7.78 30.87
CA ILE A 88 -13.60 -8.56 30.18
C ILE A 88 -14.96 -7.88 30.26
N LYS A 89 -15.36 -7.32 31.40
CA LYS A 89 -16.62 -6.58 31.53
C LYS A 89 -16.70 -5.41 30.54
N ASN A 90 -15.63 -4.62 30.42
CA ASN A 90 -15.57 -3.52 29.46
C ASN A 90 -15.55 -4.02 28.01
N ALA A 91 -14.82 -5.10 27.74
CA ALA A 91 -14.78 -5.73 26.43
C ALA A 91 -16.16 -6.28 26.01
N LYS A 92 -16.94 -6.88 26.92
CA LYS A 92 -18.30 -7.37 26.65
C LYS A 92 -19.20 -6.26 26.13
N ILE A 93 -19.17 -5.09 26.78
CA ILE A 93 -19.96 -3.92 26.36
C ILE A 93 -19.55 -3.47 24.95
N ALA A 94 -18.25 -3.45 24.66
CA ALA A 94 -17.76 -3.05 23.35
C ALA A 94 -18.12 -4.07 22.25
N VAL A 95 -17.95 -5.36 22.51
CA VAL A 95 -18.31 -6.44 21.56
C VAL A 95 -19.81 -6.42 21.28
N ALA A 96 -20.66 -6.29 22.30
CA ALA A 96 -22.12 -6.23 22.12
C ALA A 96 -22.57 -5.03 21.28
N LYS A 97 -21.84 -3.91 21.28
CA LYS A 97 -22.12 -2.76 20.39
C LYS A 97 -21.79 -3.04 18.93
N CYS A 98 -20.86 -3.95 18.66
CA CYS A 98 -20.44 -4.29 17.30
C CYS A 98 -21.31 -5.39 16.66
N VAL A 99 -22.03 -6.16 17.46
CA VAL A 99 -22.94 -7.19 16.98
C VAL A 99 -24.30 -6.60 16.62
N LYS A 100 -24.91 -7.08 15.53
CA LYS A 100 -26.20 -6.56 15.04
C LYS A 100 -27.38 -7.25 15.73
N GLU A 101 -27.34 -8.57 15.81
CA GLU A 101 -28.46 -9.40 16.28
C GLU A 101 -28.68 -9.25 17.80
N THR A 102 -29.94 -9.06 18.19
CA THR A 102 -30.33 -8.90 19.60
C THR A 102 -30.04 -10.14 20.42
N ASP A 103 -30.28 -11.33 19.85
CA ASP A 103 -30.03 -12.59 20.54
C ASP A 103 -28.54 -12.80 20.85
N ASP A 104 -27.67 -12.44 19.90
CA ASP A 104 -26.22 -12.51 20.13
C ASP A 104 -25.73 -11.47 21.14
N LYS A 105 -26.35 -10.28 21.19
CA LYS A 105 -26.07 -9.31 22.28
C LYS A 105 -26.43 -9.88 23.65
N ASN A 106 -27.55 -10.61 23.74
CA ASN A 106 -27.97 -11.26 24.98
C ASN A 106 -26.97 -12.34 25.39
N LYS A 107 -26.59 -13.24 24.46
CA LYS A 107 -25.55 -14.26 24.69
C LYS A 107 -24.23 -13.65 25.17
N ILE A 108 -23.79 -12.56 24.54
CA ILE A 108 -22.59 -11.82 24.95
C ILE A 108 -22.75 -11.25 26.36
N SER A 109 -23.91 -10.68 26.69
CA SER A 109 -24.16 -10.11 28.02
C SER A 109 -24.13 -11.16 29.15
N GLU A 110 -24.47 -12.40 28.84
CA GLU A 110 -24.54 -13.53 29.77
C GLU A 110 -23.20 -14.26 29.96
N VAL A 111 -22.18 -13.98 29.13
CA VAL A 111 -20.85 -14.60 29.21
C VAL A 111 -20.28 -14.58 30.64
N ASP A 112 -19.89 -15.75 31.16
CA ASP A 112 -19.13 -15.84 32.40
C ASP A 112 -17.74 -15.19 32.22
N LYS A 113 -17.47 -14.18 33.05
CA LYS A 113 -16.22 -13.42 33.01
C LYS A 113 -15.04 -14.32 33.34
N ALA A 114 -15.18 -15.23 34.31
CA ALA A 114 -14.06 -16.08 34.73
C ALA A 114 -13.64 -17.05 33.61
N GLN A 115 -14.62 -17.69 32.97
CA GLN A 115 -14.38 -18.52 31.79
C GLN A 115 -13.73 -17.73 30.64
N ALA A 116 -14.22 -16.53 30.33
CA ALA A 116 -13.65 -15.69 29.28
C ALA A 116 -12.23 -15.22 29.59
N VAL A 117 -11.91 -14.88 30.85
CA VAL A 117 -10.53 -14.57 31.28
C VAL A 117 -9.61 -15.77 31.03
N GLN A 118 -10.01 -16.97 31.46
CA GLN A 118 -9.19 -18.18 31.27
C GLN A 118 -8.93 -18.46 29.79
N LEU A 119 -9.97 -18.34 28.95
CA LEU A 119 -9.85 -18.54 27.51
C LEU A 119 -8.96 -17.48 26.86
N ALA A 120 -9.10 -16.22 27.24
CA ALA A 120 -8.27 -15.14 26.73
C ALA A 120 -6.79 -15.35 27.08
N LEU A 121 -6.48 -15.71 28.34
CA LEU A 121 -5.12 -15.99 28.80
C LEU A 121 -4.47 -17.16 28.02
N ARG A 122 -5.22 -18.22 27.72
CA ARG A 122 -4.72 -19.34 26.88
C ARG A 122 -4.37 -18.90 25.46
N LYS A 123 -5.04 -17.87 24.92
CA LYS A 123 -4.81 -17.36 23.57
C LYS A 123 -3.72 -16.29 23.49
N VAL A 124 -3.31 -15.68 24.61
CA VAL A 124 -2.30 -14.61 24.65
C VAL A 124 -1.01 -15.00 23.93
N ALA A 125 -0.40 -16.14 24.27
CA ALA A 125 0.87 -16.55 23.70
C ALA A 125 0.78 -16.75 22.17
N THR A 126 -0.29 -17.39 21.71
CA THR A 126 -0.57 -17.59 20.29
C THR A 126 -0.75 -16.26 19.56
N GLU A 127 -1.50 -15.32 20.14
CA GLU A 127 -1.75 -14.03 19.52
C GLU A 127 -0.48 -13.15 19.51
N ILE A 128 0.35 -13.21 20.55
CA ILE A 128 1.67 -12.56 20.56
C ILE A 128 2.52 -13.08 19.40
N ASN A 129 2.61 -14.39 19.22
CA ASN A 129 3.38 -14.99 18.12
C ASN A 129 2.83 -14.61 16.75
N ASN A 130 1.52 -14.61 16.58
CA ASN A 130 0.88 -14.18 15.32
C ASN A 130 1.18 -12.70 15.01
N LYS A 131 1.04 -11.81 16.01
CA LYS A 131 1.37 -10.40 15.84
C LYS A 131 2.87 -10.18 15.65
N ALA A 132 3.74 -10.95 16.28
CA ALA A 132 5.18 -10.90 16.07
C ALA A 132 5.53 -11.20 14.61
N LYS A 133 4.94 -12.23 14.00
CA LYS A 133 5.11 -12.52 12.55
C LYS A 133 4.67 -11.36 11.68
N VAL A 134 3.50 -10.77 11.95
CA VAL A 134 2.99 -9.63 11.17
C VAL A 134 3.89 -8.39 11.31
N VAL A 135 4.37 -8.12 12.53
CA VAL A 135 5.28 -7.00 12.81
C VAL A 135 6.63 -7.23 12.14
N ALA A 136 7.19 -8.44 12.22
CA ALA A 136 8.43 -8.83 11.57
C ALA A 136 8.37 -8.54 10.06
N LYS A 137 7.29 -8.95 9.38
CA LYS A 137 7.08 -8.64 7.95
C LYS A 137 7.08 -7.14 7.68
N LYS A 138 6.32 -6.36 8.45
CA LYS A 138 6.23 -4.91 8.28
C LYS A 138 7.57 -4.21 8.49
N VAL A 139 8.32 -4.60 9.51
CA VAL A 139 9.65 -4.03 9.78
C VAL A 139 10.64 -4.44 8.71
N MET A 140 10.58 -5.68 8.20
CA MET A 140 11.42 -6.13 7.08
C MET A 140 11.20 -5.27 5.82
N VAL A 141 9.93 -5.06 5.45
CA VAL A 141 9.56 -4.16 4.33
C VAL A 141 10.13 -2.77 4.55
N LYS A 142 9.96 -2.20 5.74
CA LYS A 142 10.46 -0.85 6.07
C LYS A 142 11.97 -0.76 5.96
N ILE A 143 12.71 -1.73 6.51
CA ILE A 143 14.18 -1.74 6.47
C ILE A 143 14.69 -1.85 5.03
N ILE A 144 14.08 -2.72 4.21
CA ILE A 144 14.46 -2.86 2.80
C ILE A 144 14.13 -1.58 2.05
N GLN A 145 12.95 -1.00 2.26
CA GLN A 145 12.57 0.26 1.64
C GLN A 145 13.55 1.40 1.98
N GLU A 146 13.98 1.50 3.23
CA GLU A 146 14.97 2.49 3.66
C GLU A 146 16.36 2.26 3.04
N LYS A 147 16.76 1.00 2.88
CA LYS A 147 18.09 0.65 2.36
C LYS A 147 18.22 0.78 0.84
N VAL A 148 17.21 0.35 0.09
CA VAL A 148 17.32 0.19 -1.37
C VAL A 148 16.22 0.90 -2.16
N GLY A 149 15.25 1.54 -1.48
CA GLY A 149 14.09 2.15 -2.13
C GLY A 149 14.45 3.22 -3.16
N GLU A 150 15.38 4.12 -2.85
CA GLU A 150 15.80 5.17 -3.80
C GLU A 150 16.56 4.61 -5.01
N GLU A 151 17.41 3.59 -4.81
CA GLU A 151 18.12 2.95 -5.92
C GLU A 151 17.16 2.17 -6.83
N CYS A 152 16.17 1.47 -6.25
CA CYS A 152 15.11 0.82 -7.01
C CYS A 152 14.28 1.83 -7.82
N LYS A 153 13.98 2.99 -7.23
CA LYS A 153 13.25 4.07 -7.92
C LYS A 153 14.06 4.66 -9.07
N LYS A 154 15.37 4.86 -8.89
CA LYS A 154 16.27 5.31 -9.98
C LYS A 154 16.34 4.27 -11.10
N ALA A 155 16.49 2.99 -10.77
CA ALA A 155 16.51 1.91 -11.74
C ALA A 155 15.19 1.80 -12.53
N ALA A 156 14.06 1.86 -11.83
CA ALA A 156 12.73 1.86 -12.45
C ALA A 156 12.56 3.04 -13.42
N LYS A 157 12.93 4.26 -13.00
CA LYS A 157 12.91 5.44 -13.87
C LYS A 157 13.80 5.26 -15.10
N SER A 158 15.04 4.84 -14.90
CA SER A 158 16.00 4.64 -15.99
C SER A 158 15.53 3.59 -17.01
N ALA A 159 14.89 2.52 -16.55
CA ALA A 159 14.39 1.46 -17.43
C ALA A 159 13.21 1.93 -18.30
N THR A 160 12.39 2.85 -17.79
CA THR A 160 11.19 3.34 -18.49
C THR A 160 11.37 4.66 -19.24
N ASP A 161 12.50 5.36 -19.06
CA ASP A 161 12.74 6.70 -19.62
C ASP A 161 12.61 6.72 -21.15
N ALA A 162 13.19 5.73 -21.82
CA ALA A 162 13.10 5.59 -23.28
C ALA A 162 11.66 5.32 -23.77
N GLU A 163 10.89 4.53 -23.03
CA GLU A 163 9.52 4.16 -23.38
C GLU A 163 8.56 5.34 -23.20
N ILE A 164 8.70 6.07 -22.09
CA ILE A 164 7.98 7.31 -21.84
C ILE A 164 8.31 8.33 -22.93
N LYS A 165 9.60 8.51 -23.27
CA LYS A 165 10.02 9.42 -24.34
C LYS A 165 9.42 9.03 -25.69
N GLN A 166 9.47 7.74 -26.04
CA GLN A 166 8.91 7.24 -27.29
C GLN A 166 7.39 7.43 -27.37
N PHE A 167 6.67 7.25 -26.25
CA PHE A 167 5.23 7.48 -26.16
C PHE A 167 4.88 8.94 -26.54
N PHE A 168 5.63 9.90 -25.99
CA PHE A 168 5.40 11.33 -26.26
C PHE A 168 5.90 11.78 -27.65
N GLU A 169 6.99 11.21 -28.16
CA GLU A 169 7.57 11.60 -29.46
C GLU A 169 6.81 11.01 -30.66
N LYS A 170 6.37 9.75 -30.57
CA LYS A 170 5.73 9.05 -31.69
C LYS A 170 4.20 9.10 -31.64
N GLY A 171 3.62 9.51 -30.51
CA GLY A 171 2.17 9.49 -30.28
C GLY A 171 1.66 8.06 -30.29
N SER A 172 1.61 7.40 -29.12
CA SER A 172 0.93 6.10 -29.02
C SER A 172 -0.58 6.31 -28.90
N ASN A 173 -1.34 5.60 -29.73
CA ASN A 173 -2.80 5.69 -29.74
C ASN A 173 -3.47 4.94 -28.57
N ASN A 174 -2.69 4.28 -27.70
CA ASN A 174 -3.22 3.50 -26.58
C ASN A 174 -2.44 3.72 -25.28
N GLU A 175 -2.84 4.77 -24.56
CA GLU A 175 -2.34 5.13 -23.24
C GLU A 175 -2.43 3.99 -22.21
N SER A 176 -3.49 3.18 -22.26
CA SER A 176 -3.69 2.07 -21.30
C SER A 176 -2.64 0.97 -21.48
N ILE A 177 -2.27 0.65 -22.73
CA ILE A 177 -1.21 -0.32 -23.01
C ILE A 177 0.13 0.25 -22.53
N ALA A 178 0.44 1.51 -22.86
CA ALA A 178 1.68 2.16 -22.45
C ALA A 178 1.83 2.20 -20.91
N LYS A 179 0.77 2.56 -20.18
CA LYS A 179 0.75 2.53 -18.70
C LYS A 179 1.04 1.13 -18.16
N THR A 180 0.49 0.10 -18.80
CA THR A 180 0.70 -1.30 -18.38
C THR A 180 2.15 -1.75 -18.60
N GLU A 181 2.71 -1.46 -19.78
CA GLU A 181 4.09 -1.82 -20.14
C GLU A 181 5.11 -1.09 -19.27
N ILE A 182 4.96 0.23 -19.11
CA ILE A 182 5.82 1.05 -18.25
C ILE A 182 5.75 0.55 -16.80
N SER A 183 4.56 0.21 -16.29
CA SER A 183 4.42 -0.33 -14.93
C SER A 183 5.16 -1.65 -14.76
N LYS A 184 5.02 -2.54 -15.76
CA LYS A 184 5.68 -3.85 -15.75
C LYS A 184 7.19 -3.72 -15.78
N HIS A 185 7.75 -2.94 -16.71
CA HIS A 185 9.19 -2.77 -16.83
C HIS A 185 9.80 -2.03 -15.63
N ALA A 186 9.12 -1.00 -15.10
CA ALA A 186 9.52 -0.35 -13.86
C ALA A 186 9.59 -1.34 -12.70
N LYS A 187 8.57 -2.20 -12.56
CA LYS A 187 8.52 -3.22 -11.50
C LYS A 187 9.62 -4.27 -11.65
N GLU A 188 9.83 -4.78 -12.86
CA GLU A 188 10.87 -5.78 -13.15
C GLU A 188 12.27 -5.22 -12.89
N ALA A 189 12.56 -3.99 -13.33
CA ALA A 189 13.82 -3.32 -13.06
C ALA A 189 14.05 -3.15 -11.55
N ALA A 190 13.06 -2.64 -10.82
CA ALA A 190 13.15 -2.48 -9.37
C ALA A 190 13.37 -3.82 -8.64
N LEU A 191 12.67 -4.89 -9.04
CA LEU A 191 12.84 -6.24 -8.46
C LEU A 191 14.24 -6.80 -8.70
N ASN A 192 14.82 -6.58 -9.87
CA ASN A 192 16.19 -7.03 -10.17
C ASN A 192 17.20 -6.24 -9.34
N THR A 193 17.08 -4.92 -9.27
CA THR A 193 17.94 -4.07 -8.44
C THR A 193 17.87 -4.45 -6.96
N VAL A 194 16.67 -4.69 -6.41
CA VAL A 194 16.52 -5.10 -5.00
C VAL A 194 17.24 -6.43 -4.72
N LYS A 195 17.18 -7.39 -5.66
CA LYS A 195 17.83 -8.70 -5.53
C LYS A 195 19.35 -8.57 -5.58
N GLU A 196 19.86 -7.75 -6.48
CA GLU A 196 21.30 -7.52 -6.66
C GLU A 196 21.88 -6.77 -5.46
N LEU A 197 21.27 -5.65 -5.05
CA LEU A 197 21.77 -4.85 -3.94
C LEU A 197 21.82 -5.66 -2.66
N LEU A 198 20.78 -6.43 -2.33
CA LEU A 198 20.76 -7.22 -1.09
C LEU A 198 21.70 -8.45 -1.10
N GLN A 199 22.39 -8.75 -2.21
CA GLN A 199 23.51 -9.69 -2.23
C GLN A 199 24.85 -9.03 -1.87
N THR A 200 24.91 -7.71 -1.85
CA THR A 200 26.13 -6.96 -1.55
C THR A 200 26.26 -6.68 -0.05
N PRO A 201 27.49 -6.75 0.53
CA PRO A 201 27.69 -6.60 1.97
C PRO A 201 27.14 -5.29 2.55
N GLU A 202 27.25 -4.18 1.82
CA GLU A 202 26.80 -2.84 2.22
C GLU A 202 25.29 -2.78 2.51
N TYR A 203 24.50 -3.56 1.77
CA TYR A 203 23.05 -3.57 1.87
C TYR A 203 22.51 -4.75 2.70
N THR A 204 23.40 -5.56 3.30
CA THR A 204 23.01 -6.63 4.21
C THR A 204 22.08 -6.09 5.29
N ILE A 205 21.05 -6.87 5.60
CA ILE A 205 20.09 -6.54 6.66
C ILE A 205 20.76 -6.87 8.00
N ASP A 206 20.94 -5.85 8.83
CA ASP A 206 21.41 -6.01 10.19
C ASP A 206 20.32 -6.71 11.02
N ASN A 207 20.53 -7.99 11.33
CA ASN A 207 19.58 -8.81 12.07
C ASN A 207 19.35 -8.27 13.50
N VAL A 208 20.37 -7.67 14.12
CA VAL A 208 20.25 -7.08 15.47
C VAL A 208 19.34 -5.86 15.44
N LYS A 209 19.56 -4.97 14.46
CA LYS A 209 18.69 -3.81 14.23
C LYS A 209 17.26 -4.23 13.91
N PHE A 210 17.09 -5.21 13.00
CA PHE A 210 15.78 -5.76 12.64
C PHE A 210 15.00 -6.26 13.86
N LYS A 211 15.60 -7.12 14.68
CA LYS A 211 14.97 -7.66 15.89
C LYS A 211 14.62 -6.56 16.89
N SER A 212 15.50 -5.59 17.09
CA SER A 212 15.27 -4.45 17.98
C SER A 212 14.08 -3.59 17.54
N GLU A 213 13.99 -3.26 16.26
CA GLU A 213 12.86 -2.50 15.70
C GLU A 213 11.55 -3.29 15.75
N ALA A 214 11.59 -4.57 15.38
CA ALA A 214 10.43 -5.46 15.43
C ALA A 214 9.91 -5.61 16.87
N LYS A 215 10.80 -5.76 17.86
CA LYS A 215 10.42 -5.83 19.27
C LYS A 215 9.76 -4.53 19.76
N LYS A 216 10.34 -3.37 19.44
CA LYS A 216 9.74 -2.06 19.76
C LYS A 216 8.35 -1.91 19.14
N ALA A 217 8.22 -2.25 17.86
CA ALA A 217 6.95 -2.20 17.15
C ALA A 217 5.91 -3.16 17.77
N LEU A 218 6.33 -4.35 18.18
CA LEU A 218 5.46 -5.35 18.81
C LEU A 218 4.96 -4.88 20.18
N VAL A 219 5.81 -4.26 21.01
CA VAL A 219 5.40 -3.67 22.30
C VAL A 219 4.27 -2.65 22.12
N ASN A 220 4.34 -1.82 21.07
CA ASN A 220 3.28 -0.85 20.76
C ASN A 220 1.94 -1.51 20.38
N THR A 221 1.92 -2.80 20.08
CA THR A 221 0.69 -3.55 19.79
C THR A 221 0.08 -4.25 21.00
N LYS A 222 0.67 -4.14 22.20
CA LYS A 222 0.21 -4.83 23.42
C LYS A 222 -1.29 -4.62 23.71
N GLY A 223 -1.77 -3.39 23.58
CA GLY A 223 -3.20 -3.07 23.78
C GLY A 223 -4.11 -3.72 22.73
N THR A 224 -3.64 -3.81 21.48
CA THR A 224 -4.34 -4.51 20.40
C THR A 224 -4.40 -6.01 20.66
N ILE A 225 -3.28 -6.63 21.07
CA ILE A 225 -3.24 -8.05 21.44
C ILE A 225 -4.24 -8.32 22.57
N LYS A 226 -4.19 -7.54 23.66
CA LYS A 226 -5.10 -7.67 24.80
C LYS A 226 -6.57 -7.61 24.36
N ARG A 227 -6.92 -6.61 23.54
CA ARG A 227 -8.29 -6.47 23.02
C ARG A 227 -8.69 -7.65 22.15
N ASP A 228 -7.85 -8.05 21.20
CA ASP A 228 -8.17 -9.09 20.22
C ASP A 228 -8.41 -10.45 20.91
N VAL A 229 -7.59 -10.82 21.90
CA VAL A 229 -7.80 -12.07 22.66
C VAL A 229 -9.04 -12.03 23.55
N MET A 230 -9.34 -10.88 24.17
CA MET A 230 -10.56 -10.72 24.97
C MET A 230 -11.81 -10.81 24.10
N TYR A 231 -11.81 -10.16 22.93
CA TYR A 231 -12.95 -10.17 22.02
C TYR A 231 -13.20 -11.58 21.48
N ALA A 232 -12.13 -12.26 21.05
CA ALA A 232 -12.23 -13.64 20.61
C ALA A 232 -12.76 -14.56 21.72
N ALA A 233 -12.26 -14.41 22.95
CA ALA A 233 -12.72 -15.21 24.08
C ALA A 233 -14.20 -14.98 24.42
N ILE A 234 -14.66 -13.72 24.40
CA ILE A 234 -16.07 -13.38 24.65
C ILE A 234 -16.98 -13.98 23.59
N LEU A 235 -16.63 -13.82 22.30
CA LEU A 235 -17.40 -14.36 21.19
C LEU A 235 -17.49 -15.89 21.25
N GLU A 236 -16.37 -16.55 21.56
CA GLU A 236 -16.31 -18.01 21.65
C GLU A 236 -17.12 -18.55 22.84
N VAL A 237 -17.04 -17.93 24.03
CA VAL A 237 -17.86 -18.32 25.19
C VAL A 237 -19.34 -18.04 24.94
N ALA A 238 -19.67 -16.94 24.25
CA ALA A 238 -21.04 -16.61 23.87
C ALA A 238 -21.60 -17.51 22.74
N ASN A 239 -20.75 -18.31 22.10
CA ASN A 239 -21.08 -19.05 20.88
C ASN A 239 -21.65 -18.14 19.78
N VAL A 240 -21.00 -17.00 19.57
CA VAL A 240 -21.35 -15.99 18.55
C VAL A 240 -20.24 -15.94 17.51
N THR A 241 -20.60 -16.15 16.24
CA THR A 241 -19.68 -15.98 15.12
C THR A 241 -19.48 -14.51 14.79
N LYS A 242 -18.25 -14.17 14.39
CA LYS A 242 -17.78 -12.81 14.13
C LYS A 242 -18.30 -12.25 12.80
#